data_AF-A0A9E1K7V6-F1
#
_entry.id   AF-A0A9E1K7V6-F1
#
_cell.length_a   1.000
_cell.length_b   1.000
_cell.length_c   1.000
_cell.angle_alpha   90.00
_cell.angle_beta   90.00
_cell.angle_gamma   90.00
#
_symmetry.space_group_name_H-M   'P 1'
#
loop_
_entity.id
_entity.type
_entity.pdbx_description
1 polymer ?
#
loop_
_entity_poly.entity_id
_entity_poly.type
_entity_poly.pdbx_seq_one_letter_code
_entity_poly.pdbx_strand_id
1 'polypeptide(L)'
;AYPNSGKVGGLASGAQMKGENALYLDDKIHRSGLVGIALSGNIGMDTIVAQGCRPIGEPVKISKCNNTLLTGMDGQPPLDLLQTIHEELDEKDQSLLQTSLFLGIEMDPLKDNPQQGDFLIRNIMAADKESGGIQVGAMLREGQLVQFHLRDKDMSAEDLRLVLNRYKTKEHSEKASGALLFSCLGRGQYLYEKLNHDSDMFRDQLGDIPLGGFFCNGEIGPVGKTTFLHGYTSSFGIFHPIH
;
A
#
# COMPACT_ATOMS: atom_id res chain seq x y z
N ALA A 1 -3.95 -2.63 22.65
CA ALA A 1 -4.98 -3.67 22.70
C ALA A 1 -5.11 -4.29 21.30
N TYR A 2 -5.31 -5.60 21.17
CA TYR A 2 -5.47 -6.32 19.88
C TYR A 2 -4.22 -6.39 18.95
N PRO A 3 -3.09 -6.95 19.42
CA PRO A 3 -1.88 -7.07 18.59
C PRO A 3 -2.10 -7.91 17.33
N ASN A 4 -2.90 -8.98 17.42
CA ASN A 4 -3.08 -9.96 16.35
C ASN A 4 -4.30 -9.70 15.44
N SER A 5 -5.10 -8.68 15.73
CA SER A 5 -6.27 -8.37 14.90
C SER A 5 -5.86 -7.59 13.65
N GLY A 6 -6.48 -7.92 12.52
CA GLY A 6 -6.42 -7.10 11.31
C GLY A 6 -6.92 -5.68 11.60
N LYS A 7 -6.28 -4.69 10.99
CA LYS A 7 -6.62 -3.27 11.16
C LYS A 7 -6.67 -2.64 9.79
N VAL A 8 -7.79 -1.99 9.50
CA VAL A 8 -8.01 -1.23 8.28
C VAL A 8 -8.58 0.14 8.62
N GLY A 9 -8.36 1.13 7.77
CA GLY A 9 -8.88 2.47 7.99
C GLY A 9 -8.31 3.48 7.01
N GLY A 10 -8.58 4.76 7.28
CA GLY A 10 -8.05 5.87 6.49
C GLY A 10 -7.88 7.11 7.36
N LEU A 11 -6.94 7.97 6.96
CA LEU A 11 -6.75 9.28 7.60
C LEU A 11 -7.88 10.23 7.23
N ALA A 12 -8.43 10.94 8.22
CA ALA A 12 -9.33 12.05 7.97
C ALA A 12 -8.58 13.18 7.23
N SER A 13 -9.05 13.54 6.04
CA SER A 13 -8.33 14.44 5.13
C SER A 13 -9.25 15.45 4.42
N GLY A 14 -10.38 15.80 5.03
CA GLY A 14 -11.34 16.75 4.45
C GLY A 14 -10.98 18.21 4.67
N ALA A 15 -10.13 18.51 5.66
CA ALA A 15 -9.79 19.88 6.01
C ALA A 15 -8.55 20.43 5.26
N GLN A 16 -8.52 21.75 5.08
CA GLN A 16 -7.47 22.46 4.32
C GLN A 16 -6.26 22.77 5.19
N MET A 17 -6.45 23.00 6.49
CA MET A 17 -5.37 23.33 7.42
C MET A 17 -5.15 22.26 8.50
N LYS A 18 -3.91 22.21 9.00
CA LYS A 18 -3.54 21.31 10.09
C LYS A 18 -4.37 21.60 11.34
N GLY A 19 -4.97 20.57 11.93
CA GLY A 19 -5.76 20.67 13.16
C GLY A 19 -7.25 20.98 12.94
N GLU A 20 -7.68 21.17 11.70
CA GLU A 20 -9.10 21.43 11.39
C GLU A 20 -9.92 20.15 11.23
N ASN A 21 -9.29 19.01 10.90
CA ASN A 21 -9.97 17.72 10.93
C ASN A 21 -10.54 17.47 12.34
N ALA A 22 -11.74 16.90 12.39
CA ALA A 22 -12.44 16.59 13.62
C ALA A 22 -12.67 15.09 13.71
N LEU A 23 -12.38 14.51 14.88
CA LEU A 23 -12.73 13.15 15.22
C LEU A 23 -13.84 13.21 16.26
N TYR A 24 -14.94 12.52 15.99
CA TYR A 24 -16.08 12.45 16.89
C TYR A 24 -16.03 11.14 17.65
N LEU A 25 -16.04 11.22 18.98
CA LEU A 25 -16.15 10.07 19.87
C LEU A 25 -17.20 10.40 20.92
N ASP A 26 -18.32 9.70 20.86
CA ASP A 26 -19.52 9.96 21.65
C ASP A 26 -19.97 11.43 21.51
N ASP A 27 -19.92 12.19 22.61
CA ASP A 27 -20.30 13.60 22.70
C ASP A 27 -19.11 14.57 22.55
N LYS A 28 -17.90 14.05 22.27
CA LYS A 28 -16.66 14.83 22.23
C LYS A 28 -16.08 14.97 20.84
N ILE A 29 -15.53 16.15 20.58
CA ILE A 29 -14.75 16.48 19.38
C ILE A 29 -13.27 16.50 19.75
N HIS A 30 -12.49 15.65 19.10
CA HIS A 30 -11.04 15.61 19.19
C HIS A 30 -10.41 16.18 17.92
N ARG A 31 -9.32 16.94 18.06
CA ARG A 31 -8.57 17.55 16.94
C ARG A 31 -7.30 16.78 16.57
N SER A 32 -6.99 15.73 17.34
CA SER A 32 -5.84 14.85 17.15
C SER A 32 -6.13 13.48 17.74
N GLY A 33 -5.38 12.47 17.28
CA GLY A 33 -5.50 11.09 17.75
C GLY A 33 -6.10 10.16 16.68
N LEU A 34 -6.73 9.09 17.16
CA LEU A 34 -7.37 8.06 16.34
C LEU A 34 -8.70 7.70 16.99
N VAL A 35 -9.74 7.56 16.17
CA VAL A 35 -11.01 6.94 16.57
C VAL A 35 -11.14 5.64 15.78
N GLY A 36 -11.52 4.57 16.46
CA GLY A 36 -11.64 3.25 15.88
C GLY A 36 -12.72 2.42 16.56
N ILE A 37 -13.19 1.41 15.83
CA ILE A 37 -14.19 0.46 16.31
C ILE A 37 -13.50 -0.90 16.44
N ALA A 38 -13.59 -1.50 17.62
CA ALA A 38 -13.17 -2.88 17.85
C ALA A 38 -14.39 -3.79 17.78
N LEU A 39 -14.32 -4.81 16.92
CA LEU A 39 -15.38 -5.80 16.72
C LEU A 39 -14.97 -7.13 17.35
N SER A 40 -15.92 -7.80 17.99
CA SER A 40 -15.71 -9.10 18.65
C SER A 40 -16.97 -9.96 18.61
N GLY A 41 -16.81 -11.28 18.62
CA GLY A 41 -17.90 -12.26 18.53
C GLY A 41 -17.72 -13.17 17.32
N ASN A 42 -18.83 -13.60 16.70
CA ASN A 42 -18.80 -14.37 15.46
C ASN A 42 -18.53 -13.47 14.23
N ILE A 43 -17.39 -12.79 14.23
CA ILE A 43 -16.99 -11.87 13.17
C ILE A 43 -15.50 -12.02 12.86
N GLY A 44 -15.22 -12.47 11.65
CA GLY A 44 -13.91 -12.42 11.01
C GLY A 44 -13.81 -11.19 10.13
N MET A 45 -12.59 -10.68 9.99
CA MET A 45 -12.28 -9.62 9.05
C MET A 45 -11.03 -10.01 8.26
N ASP A 46 -11.25 -10.29 6.98
CA ASP A 46 -10.17 -10.39 6.01
C ASP A 46 -9.76 -8.99 5.56
N THR A 47 -8.47 -8.82 5.28
CA THR A 47 -7.92 -7.54 4.83
C THR A 47 -7.28 -7.68 3.46
N ILE A 48 -7.51 -6.68 2.61
CA ILE A 48 -6.84 -6.55 1.31
C ILE A 48 -6.19 -5.17 1.26
N VAL A 49 -4.96 -5.09 0.75
CA VAL A 49 -4.29 -3.82 0.46
C VAL A 49 -3.77 -3.91 -0.98
N ALA A 50 -4.38 -3.14 -1.87
CA ALA A 50 -3.91 -2.95 -3.24
C ALA A 50 -3.01 -1.72 -3.26
N GLN A 51 -1.70 -1.91 -3.45
CA GLN A 51 -0.72 -0.84 -3.41
C GLN A 51 -0.48 -0.17 -4.77
N GLY A 52 -0.98 -0.79 -5.84
CA GLY A 52 -1.00 -0.24 -7.19
C GLY A 52 0.38 -0.01 -7.79
N CYS A 53 1.37 -0.82 -7.40
CA CYS A 53 2.73 -0.75 -7.90
C CYS A 53 3.17 -2.13 -8.40
N ARG A 54 3.98 -2.15 -9.47
CA ARG A 54 4.56 -3.36 -10.03
C ARG A 54 6.09 -3.34 -9.85
N PRO A 55 6.71 -4.46 -9.48
CA PRO A 55 8.16 -4.53 -9.35
C PRO A 55 8.89 -4.35 -10.70
N ILE A 56 10.10 -3.79 -10.62
CA ILE A 56 11.11 -3.75 -11.69
C ILE A 56 12.47 -4.19 -11.11
N GLY A 57 13.27 -4.88 -11.93
CA GLY A 57 14.49 -5.54 -11.47
C GLY A 57 14.21 -6.65 -10.45
N GLU A 58 15.28 -7.19 -9.86
CA GLU A 58 15.19 -8.25 -8.83
C GLU A 58 15.23 -7.67 -7.40
N PRO A 59 14.67 -8.39 -6.41
CA PRO A 59 14.86 -8.03 -5.00
C PRO A 59 16.35 -8.12 -4.60
N VAL A 60 16.84 -7.08 -3.93
CA VAL A 60 18.23 -6.96 -3.48
C VAL A 60 18.30 -6.57 -2.01
N LYS A 61 19.43 -6.83 -1.34
CA LYS A 61 19.59 -6.45 0.07
C LYS A 61 20.15 -5.04 0.20
N ILE A 62 19.64 -4.30 1.18
CA ILE A 62 20.26 -3.05 1.62
C ILE A 62 21.63 -3.40 2.23
N SER A 63 22.71 -3.02 1.55
CA SER A 63 24.06 -3.19 2.07
C SER A 63 24.51 -2.02 2.95
N LYS A 64 23.95 -0.82 2.74
CA LYS A 64 24.28 0.36 3.55
C LYS A 64 23.17 1.41 3.55
N CYS A 65 22.78 1.89 4.73
CA CYS A 65 21.83 3.00 4.86
C CYS A 65 22.08 3.86 6.11
N ASN A 66 21.60 5.11 6.08
CA ASN A 66 21.54 5.98 7.25
C ASN A 66 20.12 6.54 7.41
N ASN A 67 19.38 6.03 8.41
CA ASN A 67 17.97 6.34 8.62
C ASN A 67 17.13 6.11 7.36
N THR A 68 16.75 7.17 6.67
CA THR A 68 15.91 7.17 5.48
C THR A 68 16.73 7.23 4.18
N LEU A 69 18.06 7.42 4.28
CA LEU A 69 18.98 7.53 3.15
C LEU A 69 19.54 6.16 2.79
N LEU A 70 19.17 5.64 1.63
CA LEU A 70 19.71 4.42 1.04
C LEU A 70 21.00 4.76 0.29
N THR A 71 22.10 4.10 0.65
CA THR A 71 23.43 4.39 0.08
C THR A 71 24.11 3.17 -0.53
N GLY A 72 23.55 1.97 -0.33
CA GLY A 72 24.07 0.74 -0.89
C GLY A 72 23.01 -0.34 -1.00
N MET A 73 22.95 -0.99 -2.17
CA MET A 73 22.13 -2.14 -2.51
C MET A 73 23.04 -3.21 -3.11
N ASP A 74 23.16 -4.37 -2.47
CA ASP A 74 24.11 -5.44 -2.83
C ASP A 74 25.56 -4.97 -3.09
N GLY A 75 25.99 -3.96 -2.33
CA GLY A 75 27.33 -3.40 -2.41
C GLY A 75 27.53 -2.32 -3.48
N GLN A 76 26.49 -1.96 -4.22
CA GLN A 76 26.51 -0.93 -5.25
C GLN A 76 25.67 0.29 -4.85
N PRO A 77 25.99 1.50 -5.36
CA PRO A 77 25.13 2.67 -5.21
C PRO A 77 23.73 2.42 -5.81
N PRO A 78 22.64 2.83 -5.13
CA PRO A 78 21.28 2.63 -5.62
C PRO A 78 21.01 3.20 -7.02
N LEU A 79 21.59 4.35 -7.36
CA LEU A 79 21.43 4.94 -8.70
C LEU A 79 22.11 4.12 -9.80
N ASP A 80 23.23 3.48 -9.51
CA ASP A 80 23.94 2.63 -10.48
C ASP A 80 23.09 1.40 -10.80
N LEU A 81 22.54 0.75 -9.77
CA LEU A 81 21.63 -0.39 -9.94
C LEU A 81 20.37 0.02 -10.71
N LEU A 82 19.80 1.18 -10.40
CA LEU A 82 18.64 1.71 -11.10
C LEU A 82 18.95 2.00 -12.57
N GLN A 83 20.16 2.44 -12.90
CA GLN A 83 20.60 2.65 -14.27
C GLN A 83 20.69 1.31 -15.03
N THR A 84 21.23 0.25 -14.42
CA THR A 84 21.23 -1.08 -15.02
C THR A 84 19.80 -1.56 -15.30
N ILE A 85 18.89 -1.39 -14.33
CA ILE A 85 17.47 -1.74 -14.53
C ILE A 85 16.87 -0.92 -15.67
N HIS A 86 17.17 0.38 -15.77
CA HIS A 86 16.64 1.25 -16.82
C HIS A 86 16.99 0.77 -18.24
N GLU A 87 18.19 0.23 -18.44
CA GLU A 87 18.66 -0.30 -19.73
C GLU A 87 17.88 -1.54 -20.19
N GLU A 88 17.27 -2.27 -19.25
CA GLU A 88 16.49 -3.49 -19.52
C GLU A 88 14.99 -3.21 -19.71
N LEU A 89 14.52 -2.00 -19.36
CA LEU A 89 13.12 -1.61 -19.45
C LEU A 89 12.72 -1.18 -20.88
N ASP A 90 11.45 -1.37 -21.22
CA ASP A 90 10.88 -0.80 -22.44
C ASP A 90 10.68 0.73 -22.35
N GLU A 91 10.40 1.38 -23.48
CA GLU A 91 10.26 2.85 -23.54
C GLU A 91 9.16 3.40 -22.61
N LYS A 92 8.08 2.62 -22.40
CA LYS A 92 6.97 3.02 -21.52
C LYS A 92 7.46 3.04 -20.07
N ASP A 93 8.09 1.97 -19.62
CA ASP A 93 8.60 1.84 -18.26
C ASP A 93 9.77 2.80 -17.99
N GLN A 94 10.64 3.03 -18.98
CA GLN A 94 11.70 4.05 -18.89
C GLN A 94 11.12 5.46 -18.64
N SER A 95 10.00 5.79 -19.30
CA SER A 95 9.30 7.05 -19.09
C SER A 95 8.64 7.13 -17.71
N LEU A 96 8.03 6.02 -17.25
CA LEU A 96 7.43 5.93 -15.92
C LEU A 96 8.47 6.05 -14.79
N LEU A 97 9.67 5.50 -14.97
CA LEU A 97 10.75 5.56 -13.98
C LEU A 97 11.11 7.01 -13.61
N GLN A 98 10.93 7.97 -14.52
CA GLN A 98 11.23 9.38 -14.27
C GLN A 98 10.20 10.08 -13.37
N THR A 99 8.96 9.57 -13.30
CA THR A 99 7.83 10.27 -12.65
C THR A 99 7.10 9.44 -11.60
N SER A 100 7.27 8.12 -11.62
CA SER A 100 6.47 7.15 -10.85
C SER A 100 7.33 6.02 -10.27
N LEU A 101 8.53 6.34 -9.79
CA LEU A 101 9.43 5.39 -9.15
C LEU A 101 9.23 5.34 -7.63
N PHE A 102 9.15 4.11 -7.12
CA PHE A 102 8.94 3.80 -5.72
C PHE A 102 9.93 2.73 -5.26
N LEU A 103 10.09 2.60 -3.94
CA LEU A 103 10.81 1.50 -3.31
C LEU A 103 9.84 0.61 -2.53
N GLY A 104 9.79 -0.67 -2.88
CA GLY A 104 9.17 -1.70 -2.06
C GLY A 104 10.16 -2.18 -1.01
N ILE A 105 9.71 -2.28 0.24
CA ILE A 105 10.53 -2.73 1.38
C ILE A 105 9.88 -3.98 1.99
N GLU A 106 10.61 -5.10 2.04
CA GLU A 106 10.16 -6.29 2.75
C GLU A 106 10.26 -6.04 4.26
N MET A 107 9.15 -6.28 4.95
CA MET A 107 9.00 -5.99 6.38
C MET A 107 9.16 -7.23 7.26
N ASP A 108 9.10 -8.44 6.68
CA ASP A 108 9.40 -9.71 7.33
C ASP A 108 10.85 -10.16 7.01
N PRO A 109 11.79 -10.05 7.96
CA PRO A 109 13.18 -10.42 7.74
C PRO A 109 13.41 -11.93 7.56
N LEU A 110 12.40 -12.77 7.83
CA LEU A 110 12.47 -14.21 7.67
C LEU A 110 11.98 -14.67 6.29
N LYS A 111 11.54 -13.75 5.44
CA LYS A 111 10.99 -14.07 4.13
C LYS A 111 12.04 -13.91 3.04
N ASP A 112 12.58 -15.03 2.59
CA ASP A 112 13.63 -15.03 1.56
C ASP A 112 13.09 -14.82 0.13
N ASN A 113 11.83 -15.19 -0.13
CA ASN A 113 11.19 -15.09 -1.45
C ASN A 113 9.89 -14.26 -1.38
N PRO A 114 10.00 -12.92 -1.27
CA PRO A 114 8.84 -12.05 -1.25
C PRO A 114 8.08 -12.11 -2.57
N GLN A 115 6.75 -12.00 -2.50
CA GLN A 115 5.85 -11.93 -3.64
C GLN A 115 5.25 -10.52 -3.73
N GLN A 116 4.61 -10.22 -4.86
CA GLN A 116 3.81 -9.00 -4.99
C GLN A 116 2.74 -8.94 -3.89
N GLY A 117 2.75 -7.83 -3.14
CA GLY A 117 1.92 -7.58 -1.96
C GLY A 117 2.63 -7.79 -0.61
N ASP A 118 3.84 -8.36 -0.60
CA ASP A 118 4.65 -8.50 0.62
C ASP A 118 5.50 -7.26 0.91
N PHE A 119 5.80 -6.48 -0.12
CA PHE A 119 6.52 -5.23 0.02
C PHE A 119 5.63 -4.11 0.58
N LEU A 120 6.23 -3.26 1.39
CA LEU A 120 5.68 -1.97 1.78
C LEU A 120 6.20 -0.89 0.83
N ILE A 121 5.32 -0.35 -0.01
CA ILE A 121 5.69 0.64 -1.00
C ILE A 121 5.90 2.02 -0.37
N ARG A 122 6.99 2.70 -0.77
CA ARG A 122 7.39 4.01 -0.28
C ARG A 122 7.88 4.93 -1.39
N ASN A 123 7.60 6.22 -1.22
CA ASN A 123 8.05 7.26 -2.12
C ASN A 123 9.57 7.42 -2.05
N ILE A 124 10.18 7.63 -3.22
CA ILE A 124 11.50 8.23 -3.32
C ILE A 124 11.33 9.75 -3.24
N MET A 125 12.01 10.37 -2.28
CA MET A 125 11.88 11.80 -1.98
C MET A 125 12.93 12.63 -2.72
N ALA A 126 14.15 12.09 -2.85
CA ALA A 126 15.27 12.74 -3.52
C ALA A 126 16.29 11.68 -3.93
N ALA A 127 17.12 12.04 -4.90
CA ALA A 127 18.28 11.26 -5.29
C ALA A 127 19.50 12.19 -5.36
N ASP A 128 20.63 11.71 -4.87
CA ASP A 128 21.90 12.42 -4.95
C ASP A 128 22.75 11.81 -6.06
N LYS A 129 22.97 12.59 -7.12
CA LYS A 129 23.73 12.15 -8.29
C LYS A 129 25.23 12.04 -8.02
N GLU A 130 25.75 12.71 -7.00
CA GLU A 130 27.19 12.67 -6.68
C GLU A 130 27.55 11.41 -5.90
N SER A 131 26.77 11.09 -4.86
CA SER A 131 27.01 9.88 -4.05
C SER A 131 26.31 8.61 -4.57
N GLY A 132 25.34 8.74 -5.48
CA GLY A 132 24.50 7.63 -5.94
C GLY A 132 23.39 7.24 -4.97
N GLY A 133 23.21 7.99 -3.88
CA GLY A 133 22.24 7.69 -2.81
C GLY A 133 20.80 8.10 -3.13
N ILE A 134 19.84 7.42 -2.50
CA ILE A 134 18.40 7.67 -2.65
C ILE A 134 17.75 7.90 -1.29
N GLN A 135 17.01 9.00 -1.16
CA GLN A 135 16.23 9.33 0.02
C GLN A 135 14.83 8.70 -0.08
N VAL A 136 14.46 7.85 0.88
CA VAL A 136 13.18 7.13 0.90
C VAL A 136 12.29 7.63 2.03
N GLY A 137 10.97 7.67 1.81
CA GLY A 137 9.97 8.05 2.82
C GLY A 137 9.75 7.03 3.95
N ALA A 138 10.77 6.27 4.35
CA ALA A 138 10.71 5.29 5.43
C ALA A 138 12.08 5.04 6.06
N MET A 139 12.08 4.63 7.33
CA MET A 139 13.29 4.18 8.03
C MET A 139 13.75 2.85 7.43
N LEU A 140 15.02 2.79 7.05
CA LEU A 140 15.68 1.64 6.46
C LEU A 140 16.59 0.97 7.47
N ARG A 141 16.88 -0.32 7.23
CA ARG A 141 17.85 -1.11 7.98
C ARG A 141 18.67 -1.96 7.01
N GLU A 142 19.96 -2.06 7.30
CA GLU A 142 20.85 -2.94 6.56
C GLU A 142 20.37 -4.40 6.67
N GLY A 143 20.50 -5.14 5.57
CA GLY A 143 20.03 -6.51 5.43
C GLY A 143 18.57 -6.67 4.98
N GLN A 144 17.75 -5.60 4.98
CA GLN A 144 16.38 -5.68 4.45
C GLN A 144 16.40 -5.96 2.94
N LEU A 145 15.45 -6.79 2.47
CA LEU A 145 15.16 -6.94 1.05
C LEU A 145 14.34 -5.74 0.56
N VAL A 146 14.74 -5.19 -0.57
CA VAL A 146 14.08 -4.08 -1.25
C VAL A 146 14.04 -4.32 -2.75
N GLN A 147 13.07 -3.69 -3.42
CA GLN A 147 12.94 -3.78 -4.86
C GLN A 147 12.33 -2.50 -5.41
N PHE A 148 12.82 -2.02 -6.55
CA PHE A 148 12.24 -0.86 -7.21
C PHE A 148 10.88 -1.22 -7.80
N HIS A 149 9.97 -0.25 -7.80
CA HIS A 149 8.62 -0.43 -8.31
C HIS A 149 8.18 0.77 -9.14
N LEU A 150 7.39 0.50 -10.17
CA LEU A 150 6.73 1.52 -10.98
C LEU A 150 5.24 1.56 -10.67
N ARG A 151 4.66 2.74 -10.87
CA ARG A 151 3.22 2.97 -10.73
C ARG A 151 2.65 3.64 -11.97
N ASP A 152 1.60 3.06 -12.53
CA ASP A 152 0.73 3.71 -13.49
C ASP A 152 -0.75 3.32 -13.25
N LYS A 153 -1.66 3.89 -14.04
CA LYS A 153 -3.09 3.60 -13.92
C LYS A 153 -3.42 2.14 -14.22
N ASP A 154 -2.77 1.53 -15.21
CA ASP A 154 -3.05 0.17 -15.67
C ASP A 154 -2.58 -0.84 -14.62
N MET A 155 -1.37 -0.66 -14.10
CA MET A 155 -0.77 -1.45 -13.02
C MET A 155 -1.56 -1.29 -11.73
N SER A 156 -2.05 -0.08 -11.43
CA SER A 156 -2.88 0.17 -10.25
C SER A 156 -4.22 -0.57 -10.29
N ALA A 157 -4.83 -0.66 -11.48
CA ALA A 157 -6.03 -1.43 -11.72
C ALA A 157 -5.76 -2.94 -11.70
N GLU A 158 -4.67 -3.38 -12.32
CA GLU A 158 -4.29 -4.79 -12.37
C GLU A 158 -3.94 -5.35 -10.98
N ASP A 159 -3.18 -4.60 -10.18
CA ASP A 159 -2.84 -4.97 -8.81
C ASP A 159 -4.11 -5.19 -7.97
N LEU A 160 -5.08 -4.27 -8.06
CA LEU A 160 -6.37 -4.41 -7.38
C LEU A 160 -7.11 -5.66 -7.85
N ARG A 161 -7.17 -5.90 -9.16
CA ARG A 161 -7.82 -7.09 -9.73
C ARG A 161 -7.17 -8.37 -9.22
N LEU A 162 -5.83 -8.43 -9.20
CA LEU A 162 -5.07 -9.57 -8.73
C LEU A 162 -5.35 -9.88 -7.25
N VAL A 163 -5.31 -8.87 -6.38
CA VAL A 163 -5.54 -9.09 -4.94
C VAL A 163 -6.99 -9.45 -4.63
N LEU A 164 -7.97 -8.91 -5.36
CA LEU A 164 -9.38 -9.31 -5.24
C LEU A 164 -9.61 -10.75 -5.73
N ASN A 165 -9.00 -11.13 -6.86
CA ASN A 165 -9.06 -12.51 -7.34
C ASN A 165 -8.42 -13.49 -6.36
N ARG A 166 -7.29 -13.13 -5.76
CA ARG A 166 -6.66 -13.94 -4.70
C ARG A 166 -7.57 -14.08 -3.48
N TYR A 167 -8.33 -13.04 -3.13
CA TYR A 167 -9.32 -13.13 -2.05
C TYR A 167 -10.48 -14.06 -2.40
N LYS A 168 -10.97 -14.00 -3.64
CA LYS A 168 -12.08 -14.84 -4.13
C LYS A 168 -11.81 -16.34 -4.03
N THR A 169 -10.55 -16.77 -4.00
CA THR A 169 -10.20 -18.19 -3.83
C THR A 169 -10.15 -18.63 -2.37
N LYS A 170 -10.35 -17.72 -1.40
CA LYS A 170 -10.43 -18.08 0.02
C LYS A 170 -11.80 -18.68 0.36
N GLU A 171 -11.79 -19.64 1.29
CA GLU A 171 -13.00 -20.32 1.78
C GLU A 171 -14.04 -19.34 2.35
N HIS A 172 -13.62 -18.32 3.10
CA HIS A 172 -14.53 -17.36 3.70
C HIS A 172 -15.10 -16.33 2.71
N SER A 173 -14.60 -16.27 1.47
CA SER A 173 -15.03 -15.26 0.50
C SER A 173 -16.52 -15.38 0.16
N GLU A 174 -17.04 -16.61 0.09
CA GLU A 174 -18.47 -16.89 -0.17
C GLU A 174 -19.38 -16.48 1.00
N LYS A 175 -18.82 -16.35 2.21
CA LYS A 175 -19.54 -15.93 3.43
C LYS A 175 -19.46 -14.42 3.68
N ALA A 176 -18.82 -13.65 2.80
CA ALA A 176 -18.65 -12.23 2.97
C ALA A 176 -20.01 -11.51 3.06
N SER A 177 -20.22 -10.78 4.15
CA SER A 177 -21.50 -10.14 4.49
C SER A 177 -21.47 -8.61 4.36
N GLY A 178 -20.28 -8.03 4.23
CA GLY A 178 -20.09 -6.60 4.04
C GLY A 178 -18.62 -6.24 3.97
N ALA A 179 -18.31 -5.05 3.46
CA ALA A 179 -16.95 -4.57 3.34
C ALA A 179 -16.85 -3.05 3.56
N LEU A 180 -15.67 -2.61 4.01
CA LEU A 180 -15.27 -1.20 4.04
C LEU A 180 -14.08 -1.00 3.13
N LEU A 181 -14.14 0.01 2.25
CA LEU A 181 -13.08 0.46 1.37
C LEU A 181 -12.57 1.84 1.79
N PHE A 182 -11.29 1.90 2.13
CA PHE A 182 -10.53 3.14 2.33
C PHE A 182 -9.61 3.33 1.14
N SER A 183 -9.94 4.27 0.26
CA SER A 183 -9.23 4.47 -1.01
C SER A 183 -8.47 5.79 -1.01
N CYS A 184 -7.28 5.79 -1.58
CA CYS A 184 -6.50 7.01 -1.72
C CYS A 184 -7.17 8.02 -2.66
N LEU A 185 -7.15 9.30 -2.31
CA LEU A 185 -7.55 10.40 -3.20
C LEU A 185 -6.83 10.36 -4.55
N GLY A 186 -5.61 9.82 -4.60
CA GLY A 186 -4.82 9.63 -5.82
C GLY A 186 -5.22 8.44 -6.69
N ARG A 187 -6.25 7.66 -6.33
CA ARG A 187 -6.81 6.54 -7.12
C ARG A 187 -8.19 6.85 -7.70
N GLY A 188 -8.69 8.08 -7.60
CA GLY A 188 -10.02 8.42 -8.11
C GLY A 188 -10.10 8.53 -9.64
N GLN A 189 -11.14 9.21 -10.10
CA GLN A 189 -11.40 9.50 -11.52
C GLN A 189 -10.22 10.12 -12.26
N TYR A 190 -9.37 10.90 -11.59
CA TYR A 190 -8.20 11.52 -12.22
C TYR A 190 -7.13 10.50 -12.63
N LEU A 191 -7.00 9.38 -11.91
CA LEU A 191 -6.05 8.33 -12.27
C LEU A 191 -6.63 7.41 -13.36
N TYR A 192 -7.88 6.98 -13.19
CA TYR A 192 -8.48 5.94 -14.03
C TYR A 192 -9.35 6.46 -15.17
N GLU A 193 -9.57 7.78 -15.24
CA GLU A 193 -10.50 8.42 -16.17
C GLU A 193 -11.95 7.88 -16.04
N LYS A 194 -12.26 7.20 -14.93
CA LYS A 194 -13.52 6.51 -14.64
C LYS A 194 -13.93 6.73 -13.19
N LEU A 195 -15.19 7.09 -12.97
CA LEU A 195 -15.79 7.13 -11.63
C LEU A 195 -15.85 5.73 -11.01
N ASN A 196 -15.78 5.65 -9.68
CA ASN A 196 -16.05 4.43 -8.92
C ASN A 196 -15.20 3.20 -9.31
N HIS A 197 -14.04 3.38 -9.95
CA HIS A 197 -13.23 2.30 -10.50
C HIS A 197 -12.99 1.15 -9.48
N ASP A 198 -12.46 1.47 -8.31
CA ASP A 198 -12.10 0.45 -7.31
C ASP A 198 -13.33 -0.23 -6.69
N SER A 199 -14.42 0.50 -6.47
CA SER A 199 -15.68 -0.07 -5.95
C SER A 199 -16.43 -0.90 -6.99
N ASP A 200 -16.40 -0.49 -8.26
CA ASP A 200 -16.98 -1.25 -9.36
C ASP A 200 -16.18 -2.54 -9.57
N MET A 201 -14.84 -2.47 -9.55
CA MET A 201 -13.99 -3.65 -9.65
C MET A 201 -14.23 -4.62 -8.49
N PHE A 202 -14.40 -4.11 -7.26
CA PHE A 202 -14.78 -4.95 -6.12
C PHE A 202 -16.09 -5.70 -6.38
N ARG A 203 -17.13 -4.99 -6.86
CA ARG A 203 -18.43 -5.60 -7.21
C ARG A 203 -18.30 -6.62 -8.34
N ASP A 204 -17.54 -6.31 -9.38
CA ASP A 204 -17.32 -7.21 -10.52
C ASP A 204 -16.63 -8.51 -10.09
N GLN A 205 -15.67 -8.44 -9.16
CA GLN A 205 -14.94 -9.63 -8.71
C GLN A 205 -15.69 -10.42 -7.65
N LEU A 206 -16.30 -9.76 -6.66
CA LEU A 206 -16.83 -10.39 -5.44
C LEU A 206 -18.37 -10.37 -5.34
N GLY A 207 -19.06 -9.76 -6.30
CA GLY A 207 -20.53 -9.67 -6.34
C GLY A 207 -21.10 -8.53 -5.49
N ASP A 208 -22.39 -8.60 -5.20
CA ASP A 208 -23.18 -7.54 -4.56
C ASP A 208 -23.01 -7.45 -3.03
N ILE A 209 -21.80 -7.68 -2.53
CA ILE A 209 -21.48 -7.49 -1.10
C ILE A 209 -21.63 -6.00 -0.76
N PRO A 210 -22.38 -5.63 0.30
CA PRO A 210 -22.51 -4.23 0.71
C PRO A 210 -21.14 -3.59 0.98
N LEU A 211 -20.84 -2.51 0.25
CA LEU A 211 -19.56 -1.81 0.33
C LEU A 211 -19.77 -0.38 0.83
N GLY A 212 -19.20 -0.07 2.00
CA GLY A 212 -19.09 1.28 2.53
C GLY A 212 -17.65 1.78 2.52
N GLY A 213 -17.41 2.97 3.10
CA GLY A 213 -16.07 3.53 3.28
C GLY A 213 -15.95 4.95 2.75
N PHE A 214 -14.72 5.40 2.49
CA PHE A 214 -14.45 6.76 2.06
C PHE A 214 -13.08 6.92 1.38
N PHE A 215 -12.92 8.04 0.68
CA PHE A 215 -11.62 8.48 0.19
C PHE A 215 -10.80 9.18 1.27
N CYS A 216 -9.51 8.87 1.34
CA CYS A 216 -8.60 9.40 2.35
C CYS A 216 -7.22 9.75 1.77
N ASN A 217 -6.44 10.50 2.55
CA ASN A 217 -5.06 10.86 2.19
C ASN A 217 -4.06 10.04 3.01
N GLY A 218 -4.23 8.73 2.99
CA GLY A 218 -3.45 7.78 3.76
C GLY A 218 -4.33 6.64 4.25
N GLU A 219 -4.01 5.44 3.79
CA GLU A 219 -4.80 4.24 4.08
C GLU A 219 -4.09 3.42 5.15
N ILE A 220 -4.85 2.82 6.06
CA ILE A 220 -4.33 1.95 7.11
C ILE A 220 -4.66 0.53 6.68
N GLY A 221 -3.66 -0.34 6.65
CA GLY A 221 -3.85 -1.74 6.26
C GLY A 221 -2.62 -2.58 6.57
N PRO A 222 -2.76 -3.92 6.65
CA PRO A 222 -1.62 -4.78 6.94
C PRO A 222 -0.76 -5.06 5.71
N VAL A 223 0.54 -5.22 5.95
CA VAL A 223 1.49 -5.91 5.08
C VAL A 223 2.19 -6.95 5.95
N GLY A 224 2.10 -8.22 5.54
CA GLY A 224 2.45 -9.34 6.40
C GLY A 224 1.66 -9.31 7.71
N LYS A 225 2.36 -9.36 8.85
CA LYS A 225 1.75 -9.41 10.20
C LYS A 225 1.58 -8.04 10.86
N THR A 226 1.98 -6.96 10.17
CA THR A 226 2.03 -5.61 10.76
C THR A 226 1.14 -4.65 9.99
N THR A 227 0.52 -3.72 10.70
CA THR A 227 -0.28 -2.65 10.09
C THR A 227 0.58 -1.43 9.80
N PHE A 228 0.43 -0.89 8.60
CA PHE A 228 1.14 0.29 8.16
C PHE A 228 0.17 1.37 7.69
N LEU A 229 0.67 2.60 7.69
CA LEU A 229 0.11 3.67 6.89
C LEU A 229 0.66 3.55 5.47
N HIS A 230 -0.24 3.64 4.50
CA HIS A 230 0.02 3.53 3.08
C HIS A 230 -0.34 4.83 2.38
N GLY A 231 0.14 4.98 1.15
CA GLY A 231 -0.29 6.04 0.24
C GLY A 231 -0.45 5.46 -1.16
N TYR A 232 -1.39 6.01 -1.92
CA TYR A 232 -1.76 5.54 -3.26
C TYR A 232 -2.40 4.15 -3.30
N THR A 233 -3.00 3.71 -2.20
CA THR A 233 -3.51 2.36 -2.05
C THR A 233 -5.04 2.32 -1.91
N SER A 234 -5.60 1.13 -2.01
CA SER A 234 -6.95 0.84 -1.57
C SER A 234 -6.89 -0.27 -0.52
N SER A 235 -7.40 0.01 0.67
CA SER A 235 -7.47 -0.94 1.78
C SER A 235 -8.91 -1.37 2.03
N PHE A 236 -9.14 -2.68 2.05
CA PHE A 236 -10.43 -3.28 2.33
C PHE A 236 -10.40 -4.03 3.65
N GLY A 237 -11.45 -3.87 4.45
CA GLY A 237 -11.84 -4.84 5.47
C GLY A 237 -13.11 -5.55 5.03
N ILE A 238 -13.06 -6.86 4.86
CA ILE A 238 -14.19 -7.69 4.41
C ILE A 238 -14.63 -8.57 5.57
N PHE A 239 -15.89 -8.44 5.96
CA PHE A 239 -16.46 -9.08 7.14
C PHE A 239 -17.20 -10.36 6.77
N HIS A 240 -17.01 -11.39 7.57
CA HIS A 240 -17.67 -12.68 7.42
C HIS A 240 -17.89 -13.31 8.81
N PRO A 241 -18.85 -14.22 8.99
CA PRO A 241 -18.93 -15.03 10.20
C PRO A 241 -17.72 -15.99 10.29
N ILE A 242 -17.26 -16.28 11.52
CA ILE A 242 -16.19 -17.26 11.78
C ILE A 242 -16.74 -18.70 11.75
N HIS A 243 -18.00 -18.87 12.17
CA HIS A 243 -18.74 -20.13 12.17
C HIS A 243 -19.82 -20.10 11.09
#